data_AF-A0A1G0WTR9-F1
#
_entry.id   AF-A0A1G0WTR9-F1
#
_cell.length_a   1.000
_cell.length_b   1.000
_cell.length_c   1.000
_cell.angle_alpha   90.00
_cell.angle_beta   90.00
_cell.angle_gamma   90.00
#
_symmetry.space_group_name_H-M   'P 1'
#
loop_
_entity.id
_entity.type
_entity.pdbx_description
1 polymer ?
#
loop_
_entity_poly.entity_id
_entity_poly.type
_entity_poly.pdbx_seq_one_letter_code
_entity_poly.pdbx_strand_id
1 'polypeptide(L)'
;MNNVNEFNIENFIKKAKTLDFFKLYNYCQMELGKLDQIKYTKGGFYNDVKSDLLHYKKFIHEFAYILTNGNKPANLSEDDFVLTKQIIEELVRKKQLKPEILKIY
;
A
#
# COMPACT_ATOMS: atom_id res chain seq x y z
N MET A 1 1.73 -8.18 21.66
CA MET A 1 2.65 -8.37 20.52
C MET A 1 1.87 -8.06 19.26
N ASN A 2 2.26 -7.04 18.49
CA ASN A 2 1.64 -6.80 17.18
C ASN A 2 1.96 -8.00 16.30
N ASN A 3 0.92 -8.60 15.72
CA ASN A 3 1.03 -9.83 14.96
C ASN A 3 1.56 -9.45 13.57
N VAL A 4 2.84 -9.76 13.29
CA VAL A 4 3.53 -9.39 12.03
C VAL A 4 2.73 -9.81 10.79
N ASN A 5 1.92 -10.88 10.90
CA ASN A 5 1.00 -11.34 9.85
C ASN A 5 -0.05 -10.30 9.42
N GLU A 6 -0.23 -9.20 10.17
CA GLU A 6 -1.13 -8.11 9.78
C GLU A 6 -0.60 -7.27 8.60
N PHE A 7 0.73 -7.22 8.41
CA PHE A 7 1.40 -6.40 7.40
C PHE A 7 1.68 -7.20 6.13
N ASN A 8 0.62 -7.55 5.41
CA ASN A 8 0.71 -8.36 4.21
C ASN A 8 0.07 -7.63 3.01
N ILE A 9 0.84 -7.50 1.91
CA ILE A 9 0.43 -6.76 0.71
C ILE A 9 -0.86 -7.34 0.10
N GLU A 10 -1.00 -8.67 0.03
CA GLU A 10 -2.21 -9.28 -0.52
C GLU A 10 -3.46 -8.98 0.31
N ASN A 11 -3.34 -9.03 1.65
CA ASN A 11 -4.43 -8.68 2.56
C ASN A 11 -4.79 -7.20 2.44
N PHE A 12 -3.78 -6.33 2.31
CA PHE A 12 -3.99 -4.91 2.02
C PHE A 12 -4.77 -4.71 0.73
N ILE A 13 -4.37 -5.36 -0.37
CA ILE A 13 -5.04 -5.25 -1.68
C ILE A 13 -6.49 -5.74 -1.58
N LYS A 14 -6.71 -6.91 -0.99
CA LYS A 14 -8.07 -7.47 -0.78
C LYS A 14 -8.96 -6.47 -0.04
N LYS A 15 -8.45 -5.84 1.02
CA LYS A 15 -9.18 -4.81 1.76
C LYS A 15 -9.38 -3.54 0.93
N ALA A 16 -8.32 -3.03 0.31
CA ALA A 16 -8.30 -1.79 -0.47
C ALA A 16 -9.33 -1.78 -1.59
N LYS A 17 -9.47 -2.90 -2.33
CA LYS A 17 -10.47 -3.06 -3.40
C LYS A 17 -11.91 -2.85 -2.93
N THR A 18 -12.20 -3.13 -1.65
CA THR A 18 -13.54 -2.94 -1.06
C THR A 18 -13.82 -1.50 -0.63
N LEU A 19 -12.80 -0.65 -0.52
CA LEU A 19 -12.94 0.71 0.00
C LEU A 19 -13.24 1.72 -1.11
N ASP A 20 -13.89 2.82 -0.71
CA ASP A 20 -14.04 4.02 -1.53
C ASP A 20 -12.80 4.91 -1.39
N PHE A 21 -12.55 5.79 -2.35
CA PHE A 21 -11.35 6.64 -2.41
C PHE A 21 -10.96 7.29 -1.07
N PHE A 22 -11.88 8.00 -0.40
CA PHE A 22 -11.61 8.64 0.88
C PHE A 22 -11.27 7.64 1.99
N LYS A 23 -11.99 6.52 2.06
CA LYS A 23 -11.74 5.47 3.06
C LYS A 23 -10.42 4.77 2.78
N LEU A 24 -10.07 4.57 1.51
CA LEU A 24 -8.83 3.98 1.09
C LEU A 24 -7.64 4.87 1.44
N TYR A 25 -7.72 6.17 1.18
CA TYR A 25 -6.68 7.12 1.55
C TYR A 25 -6.46 7.11 3.07
N ASN A 26 -7.54 7.20 3.86
CA ASN A 26 -7.46 7.11 5.32
C ASN A 26 -6.90 5.76 5.79
N TYR A 27 -7.25 4.66 5.12
CA TYR A 27 -6.71 3.34 5.42
C TYR A 27 -5.19 3.29 5.20
N CYS A 28 -4.68 3.88 4.10
CA CYS A 28 -3.23 3.99 3.87
C CYS A 28 -2.53 4.77 5.00
N GLN A 29 -3.08 5.91 5.40
CA GLN A 29 -2.51 6.73 6.48
C GLN A 29 -2.51 5.98 7.82
N MET A 30 -3.58 5.25 8.13
CA MET A 30 -3.66 4.43 9.34
C MET A 30 -2.60 3.32 9.34
N GLU A 31 -2.43 2.61 8.22
CA GLU A 31 -1.43 1.54 8.10
C GLU A 31 0.00 2.08 8.25
N LEU A 32 0.32 3.22 7.63
CA LEU A 32 1.60 3.91 7.82
C LEU A 32 1.83 4.32 9.28
N GLY A 33 0.79 4.85 9.94
CA GLY A 33 0.86 5.20 11.36
C GLY A 33 1.10 4.00 12.29
N LYS A 34 0.53 2.83 11.98
CA LYS A 34 0.83 1.59 12.72
C LYS A 34 2.29 1.18 12.57
N LEU A 35 2.83 1.27 11.36
CA LEU A 35 4.22 0.93 11.05
C LEU A 35 5.22 1.85 11.76
N ASP A 36 4.90 3.14 11.89
CA ASP A 36 5.74 4.12 12.59
C ASP A 36 5.80 3.88 14.12
N GLN A 37 4.82 3.17 14.68
CA GLN A 37 4.81 2.80 16.10
C GLN A 37 5.65 1.55 16.40
N ILE A 38 6.08 0.81 15.38
CA ILE A 38 6.89 -0.41 15.56
C ILE A 38 8.30 -0.03 16.01
N LYS A 39 8.67 -0.44 17.22
CA LYS A 39 10.02 -0.27 17.76
C LYS A 39 10.91 -1.42 17.32
N TYR A 40 11.90 -1.12 16.47
CA TYR A 40 12.94 -2.08 16.09
C TYR A 40 13.97 -2.22 17.23
N THR A 41 13.72 -3.11 18.18
CA THR A 41 14.71 -3.41 19.24
C THR A 41 15.73 -4.44 18.73
N LYS A 42 17.01 -4.21 19.02
CA LYS A 42 18.18 -4.99 18.54
C LYS A 42 18.16 -6.49 18.87
N GLY A 43 17.25 -6.96 19.73
CA GLY A 43 17.28 -8.33 20.27
C GLY A 43 16.11 -9.25 19.87
N GLY A 44 15.13 -8.77 19.09
CA GLY A 44 13.89 -9.54 18.88
C GLY A 44 13.32 -9.60 17.47
N PHE A 45 13.87 -8.82 16.52
CA PHE A 45 13.41 -8.82 15.13
C PHE A 45 14.42 -9.52 14.24
N TYR A 46 14.05 -10.69 13.70
CA TYR A 46 14.76 -11.32 12.60
C TYR A 46 14.85 -10.33 11.42
N ASN A 47 16.01 -10.22 10.77
CA ASN A 47 16.26 -9.27 9.68
C ASN A 47 15.20 -9.38 8.56
N ASP A 48 14.69 -10.59 8.32
CA ASP A 48 13.66 -10.87 7.32
C ASP A 48 12.35 -10.16 7.66
N VAL A 49 11.89 -10.27 8.91
CA VAL A 49 10.67 -9.58 9.39
C VAL A 49 10.81 -8.06 9.23
N LYS A 50 11.98 -7.52 9.53
CA LYS A 50 12.25 -6.09 9.34
C LYS A 50 12.19 -5.73 7.85
N SER A 51 12.76 -6.56 6.97
CA SER A 51 12.73 -6.36 5.53
C SER A 51 11.30 -6.35 4.99
N ASP A 52 10.47 -7.32 5.41
CA ASP A 52 9.07 -7.43 4.99
C ASP A 52 8.24 -6.22 5.43
N LEU A 53 8.42 -5.77 6.68
CA LEU A 53 7.75 -4.56 7.19
C LEU A 53 8.17 -3.30 6.43
N LEU A 54 9.45 -3.17 6.08
CA LEU A 54 9.94 -2.05 5.29
C LEU A 54 9.42 -2.09 3.85
N HIS A 55 9.32 -3.28 3.26
CA HIS A 55 8.73 -3.48 1.94
C HIS A 55 7.25 -3.12 1.95
N TYR A 56 6.47 -3.62 2.91
CA TYR A 56 5.07 -3.27 3.08
C TYR A 56 4.86 -1.76 3.29
N LYS A 57 5.69 -1.12 4.13
CA LYS A 57 5.66 0.33 4.34
C LYS A 57 5.89 1.09 3.04
N LYS A 58 6.92 0.69 2.29
CA LYS A 58 7.27 1.29 1.01
C LYS A 58 6.12 1.12 0.01
N PHE A 59 5.55 -0.08 -0.09
CA PHE A 59 4.40 -0.36 -0.95
C PHE A 59 3.24 0.61 -0.68
N ILE A 60 2.82 0.77 0.58
CA ILE A 60 1.70 1.69 0.92
C ILE A 60 2.05 3.14 0.63
N HIS A 61 3.28 3.57 0.95
CA HIS A 61 3.72 4.94 0.71
C HIS A 61 3.67 5.29 -0.79
N GLU A 62 4.25 4.44 -1.63
CA GLU A 62 4.26 4.63 -3.07
C GLU A 62 2.86 4.50 -3.68
N PHE A 63 2.01 3.62 -3.14
CA PHE A 63 0.61 3.53 -3.54
C PHE A 63 -0.18 4.79 -3.20
N ALA A 64 0.02 5.38 -2.02
CA ALA A 64 -0.59 6.65 -1.63
C ALA A 64 -0.12 7.80 -2.55
N TYR A 65 1.13 7.75 -3.03
CA TYR A 65 1.62 8.68 -4.04
C TYR A 65 0.86 8.54 -5.37
N ILE A 66 0.60 7.33 -5.85
CA ILE A 66 -0.21 7.09 -7.06
C ILE A 66 -1.62 7.68 -6.89
N LEU A 67 -2.26 7.45 -5.73
CA LEU A 67 -3.61 7.97 -5.46
C LEU A 67 -3.70 9.51 -5.49
N THR A 68 -2.62 10.19 -5.11
CA THR A 68 -2.60 11.66 -4.97
C THR A 68 -2.05 12.37 -6.21
N ASN A 69 -1.05 11.80 -6.86
CA ASN A 69 -0.35 12.43 -8.00
C ASN A 69 -0.72 11.81 -9.35
N GLY A 70 -1.29 10.60 -9.37
CA GLY A 70 -1.70 9.93 -10.60
C GLY A 70 -0.55 9.48 -11.51
N ASN A 71 0.67 9.34 -10.98
CA ASN A 71 1.87 8.97 -11.74
C ASN A 71 2.58 7.75 -11.11
N LYS A 72 3.34 7.02 -11.92
CA LYS A 72 4.19 5.90 -11.46
C LYS A 72 5.31 6.42 -10.54
N PRO A 73 5.45 5.90 -9.31
CA PRO A 73 6.53 6.27 -8.42
C PRO A 73 7.87 5.66 -8.86
N ALA A 74 8.96 6.43 -8.77
CA ALA A 74 10.29 5.98 -9.22
C ALA A 74 10.86 4.82 -8.39
N ASN A 75 10.43 4.69 -7.14
CA ASN A 75 10.99 3.72 -6.19
C ASN A 75 10.17 2.44 -6.09
N LEU A 76 9.02 2.33 -6.76
CA LEU A 76 8.18 1.14 -6.70
C LEU A 76 8.68 0.09 -7.70
N SER A 77 8.79 -1.17 -7.27
CA SER A 77 9.17 -2.27 -8.17
C SER A 77 8.09 -2.48 -9.24
N GLU A 78 8.44 -3.06 -10.39
CA GLU A 78 7.46 -3.35 -11.43
C GLU A 78 6.36 -4.29 -10.93
N ASP A 79 6.75 -5.33 -10.20
CA ASP A 79 5.82 -6.32 -9.65
C ASP A 79 4.83 -5.66 -8.69
N ASP A 80 5.32 -4.84 -7.75
CA ASP A 80 4.47 -4.11 -6.81
C ASP A 80 3.58 -3.10 -7.54
N PHE A 81 4.11 -2.43 -8.56
CA PHE A 81 3.36 -1.48 -9.36
C PHE A 81 2.18 -2.17 -10.04
N VAL A 82 2.40 -3.30 -10.71
CA VAL A 82 1.32 -4.10 -11.33
C VAL A 82 0.26 -4.51 -10.29
N LEU A 83 0.65 -4.82 -9.05
CA LEU A 83 -0.31 -5.13 -7.98
C LEU A 83 -1.23 -3.96 -7.64
N THR A 84 -0.72 -2.72 -7.65
CA THR A 84 -1.53 -1.52 -7.37
C THR A 84 -2.62 -1.27 -8.41
N LYS A 85 -2.42 -1.72 -9.67
CA LYS A 85 -3.38 -1.59 -10.77
C LYS A 85 -4.76 -2.13 -10.40
N GLN A 86 -4.81 -3.26 -9.70
CA GLN A 86 -6.08 -3.92 -9.32
C GLN A 86 -6.93 -3.05 -8.40
N ILE A 87 -6.31 -2.20 -7.57
CA ILE A 87 -7.02 -1.27 -6.69
C ILE A 87 -7.52 -0.08 -7.52
N ILE A 88 -6.67 0.45 -8.42
CA ILE A 88 -7.03 1.57 -9.29
C ILE A 88 -8.18 1.21 -10.23
N GLU A 89 -8.17 0.02 -10.82
CA GLU A 89 -9.27 -0.48 -11.67
C GLU A 89 -10.60 -0.52 -10.91
N GLU A 90 -10.59 -0.94 -9.64
CA GLU A 90 -11.80 -0.92 -8.81
C GLU A 90 -12.30 0.49 -8.53
N LEU A 91 -11.41 1.45 -8.30
CA LEU A 91 -11.80 2.85 -8.11
C LEU A 91 -12.36 3.48 -9.39
N VAL A 92 -11.79 3.14 -10.55
CA VAL A 92 -12.31 3.56 -11.86
C VAL A 92 -13.68 2.93 -12.10
N ARG A 93 -13.86 1.64 -11.81
CA ARG A 93 -15.15 0.93 -11.90
C ARG A 93 -16.22 1.58 -11.03
N LYS A 94 -15.85 2.04 -9.84
CA LYS A 94 -16.71 2.79 -8.91
C LYS A 94 -16.91 4.26 -9.32
N LYS A 95 -16.34 4.72 -10.43
CA LYS A 95 -16.36 6.11 -10.92
C LYS A 95 -15.74 7.13 -9.94
N GLN A 96 -14.82 6.68 -9.10
CA GLN A 96 -14.13 7.52 -8.11
C GLN A 96 -12.78 8.03 -8.62
N LEU A 97 -12.24 7.40 -9.66
CA LEU A 97 -11.09 7.89 -10.43
C LEU A 97 -11.45 7.91 -11.91
N LYS A 98 -10.82 8.81 -12.67
CA LYS A 98 -11.02 8.86 -14.11
C LYS A 98 -10.23 7.73 -14.80
N PRO A 99 -10.75 7.11 -15.87
CA PRO A 99 -10.08 5.99 -16.55
C PRO A 99 -8.67 6.32 -17.07
N GLU A 100 -8.36 7.59 -17.34
CA GLU A 100 -7.05 8.00 -17.86
C GLU A 100 -5.89 7.67 -16.92
N ILE A 101 -6.15 7.54 -15.60
CA ILE A 101 -5.13 7.11 -14.65
C ILE A 101 -4.57 5.73 -14.99
N LEU A 102 -5.34 4.86 -15.67
CA LEU A 102 -4.88 3.53 -16.04
C LEU A 102 -3.77 3.56 -17.11
N LYS A 103 -3.55 4.69 -17.79
CA LYS A 103 -2.51 4.85 -18.82
C LYS A 103 -1.09 4.86 -18.26
N ILE A 104 -0.92 4.94 -16.93
CA ILE A 104 0.40 4.87 -16.30
C ILE A 104 0.91 3.43 -16.16
N TYR A 105 0.03 2.44 -16.39
CA TYR A 105 0.31 1.00 -16.37
C TYR A 105 0.39 0.46 -17.80
#